data_AF-A0A497T8R9-F1
#
_entry.id   AF-A0A497T8R9-F1
#
_cell.length_a   1.000
_cell.length_b   1.000
_cell.length_c   1.000
_cell.angle_alpha   90.00
_cell.angle_beta   90.00
_cell.angle_gamma   90.00
#
_symmetry.space_group_name_H-M   'P 1'
#
loop_
_entity.id
_entity.type
_entity.pdbx_description
1 polymer ?
#
loop_
_entity_poly.entity_id
_entity_poly.type
_entity_poly.pdbx_seq_one_letter_code
_entity_poly.pdbx_strand_id
1 'polypeptide(L)'
;MKNKIWSSKEKVTLLFMAAGILISAIAVCHQHHIVQENTNPVISIAKEHLQKYVHNAFPDVDFFSTVKKVEVVEGVCEKNHYWENFGKEKFCGWSTYAKCKTDADCETGGCSGQVCEGKGEGTITTCEMRDCYNRQGYKCKCIDGKCQWSLLKQQCWIIKFYYHLPEGYLAVYVDKNTNNVIGGTQTRQ
;
A
#
# COMPACT_ATOMS: atom_id res chain seq x y z
N MET A 1 -32.97 -23.16 -65.21
CA MET A 1 -32.49 -23.72 -63.92
C MET A 1 -31.42 -24.75 -64.21
N LYS A 2 -30.14 -24.44 -63.93
CA LYS A 2 -29.04 -25.42 -63.96
C LYS A 2 -28.54 -25.57 -62.52
N ASN A 3 -28.87 -26.69 -61.89
CA ASN A 3 -28.38 -27.02 -60.55
C ASN A 3 -26.89 -27.35 -60.64
N LYS A 4 -26.05 -26.47 -60.10
CA LYS A 4 -24.61 -26.69 -59.99
C LYS A 4 -24.37 -27.69 -58.86
N ILE A 5 -24.15 -28.96 -59.23
CA ILE A 5 -23.79 -30.02 -58.29
C ILE A 5 -22.32 -29.82 -57.91
N TRP A 6 -22.07 -29.50 -56.65
CA TRP A 6 -20.74 -29.14 -56.17
C TRP A 6 -19.94 -30.36 -55.72
N SER A 7 -18.65 -30.38 -56.06
CA SER A 7 -17.73 -31.47 -55.71
C SER A 7 -17.50 -31.56 -54.20
N SER A 8 -17.27 -32.78 -53.70
CA SER A 8 -17.00 -33.07 -52.28
C SER A 8 -15.87 -32.19 -51.69
N LYS A 9 -14.84 -31.90 -52.49
CA LYS A 9 -13.71 -31.04 -52.07
C LYS A 9 -14.13 -29.58 -51.84
N GLU A 10 -15.04 -29.05 -52.64
CA GLU A 10 -15.50 -27.65 -52.52
C GLU A 10 -16.45 -27.46 -51.32
N LYS A 11 -17.21 -28.49 -50.95
CA LYS A 11 -18.01 -28.51 -49.71
C LYS A 11 -17.15 -28.52 -48.45
N VAL A 12 -16.04 -29.27 -48.48
CA VAL A 12 -15.08 -29.35 -47.37
C VAL A 12 -14.36 -28.02 -47.17
N THR A 13 -13.95 -27.32 -48.23
CA THR A 13 -13.31 -26.00 -48.15
C THR A 13 -14.23 -24.94 -47.54
N LEU A 14 -15.54 -24.99 -47.81
CA LEU A 14 -16.51 -24.05 -47.21
C LEU A 14 -16.89 -24.37 -45.77
N LEU A 15 -16.89 -25.65 -45.37
CA LEU A 15 -17.05 -26.05 -43.98
C LEU A 15 -15.90 -25.51 -43.10
N PHE A 16 -14.67 -25.49 -43.60
CA PHE A 16 -13.53 -24.92 -42.86
C PHE A 16 -13.58 -23.39 -42.75
N MET A 17 -14.05 -22.69 -43.80
CA MET A 17 -14.22 -21.23 -43.77
C MET A 17 -15.35 -20.79 -42.83
N ALA A 18 -16.43 -21.58 -42.71
CA ALA A 18 -17.52 -21.30 -41.76
C ALA A 18 -17.13 -21.61 -40.29
N ALA A 19 -16.32 -22.65 -40.05
CA ALA A 19 -15.85 -23.00 -38.71
C ALA A 19 -14.82 -21.99 -38.16
N GLY A 20 -13.98 -21.40 -39.01
CA GLY A 20 -13.01 -20.35 -38.61
C GLY A 20 -13.67 -19.04 -38.15
N ILE A 21 -14.89 -18.76 -38.62
CA ILE A 21 -15.63 -17.52 -38.28
C ILE A 21 -16.47 -17.71 -37.00
N LEU A 22 -16.83 -18.94 -36.62
CA LEU A 22 -17.53 -19.22 -35.36
C LEU A 22 -16.60 -19.36 -34.14
N ILE A 23 -15.32 -19.67 -34.33
CA ILE A 23 -14.34 -19.72 -33.22
C ILE A 23 -13.90 -18.32 -32.76
N SER A 24 -14.04 -17.29 -33.61
CA SER A 24 -13.72 -15.90 -33.22
C SER A 24 -14.84 -15.21 -32.43
N ALA A 25 -16.08 -15.71 -32.46
CA ALA A 25 -17.21 -15.11 -31.76
C ALA A 25 -17.44 -15.63 -30.33
N ILE A 26 -16.87 -16.79 -29.97
CA ILE A 26 -17.04 -17.38 -28.61
C ILE A 26 -15.88 -16.97 -27.67
N ALA A 27 -14.76 -16.48 -28.20
CA ALA A 27 -13.65 -15.97 -27.39
C ALA A 27 -13.93 -14.59 -26.75
N VAL A 28 -15.06 -13.93 -27.05
CA VAL A 28 -15.39 -12.57 -26.57
C VAL A 28 -16.41 -12.57 -25.42
N CYS A 29 -16.96 -13.72 -25.01
CA CYS A 29 -17.96 -13.80 -23.94
C CYS A 29 -17.48 -14.43 -22.62
N HIS A 30 -16.18 -14.65 -22.44
CA HIS A 30 -15.59 -14.92 -21.13
C HIS A 30 -14.54 -13.86 -20.83
N GLN A 31 -15.01 -12.68 -20.44
CA GLN A 31 -14.27 -11.78 -19.56
C GLN A 31 -14.12 -12.49 -18.21
N HIS A 32 -13.29 -13.54 -18.14
CA HIS A 32 -12.67 -13.91 -16.89
C HIS A 32 -11.88 -12.67 -16.46
N HIS A 33 -12.24 -12.12 -15.31
CA HIS A 33 -11.40 -11.23 -14.52
C HIS A 33 -10.10 -11.98 -14.18
N ILE A 34 -9.22 -12.13 -15.16
CA ILE A 34 -7.81 -12.40 -14.93
C ILE A 34 -7.30 -11.07 -14.42
N VAL A 35 -7.16 -10.94 -13.11
CA VAL A 35 -6.29 -9.94 -12.50
C VAL A 35 -4.99 -10.04 -13.28
N GLN A 36 -4.68 -9.04 -14.10
CA GLN A 36 -3.37 -8.92 -14.72
C GLN A 36 -2.39 -8.76 -13.57
N GLU A 37 -1.88 -9.89 -13.08
CA GLU A 37 -0.71 -9.97 -12.24
C GLU A 37 0.47 -9.59 -13.13
N ASN A 38 0.56 -8.31 -13.45
CA ASN A 38 1.76 -7.70 -13.97
C ASN A 38 2.81 -8.02 -12.90
N THR A 39 3.78 -8.88 -13.20
CA THR A 39 4.79 -9.42 -12.27
C THR A 39 5.73 -8.30 -11.83
N ASN A 40 5.20 -7.33 -11.10
CA ASN A 40 5.95 -6.26 -10.51
C ASN A 40 6.59 -6.84 -9.23
N PRO A 41 7.92 -6.85 -9.11
CA PRO A 41 8.62 -7.43 -7.96
C PRO A 41 8.21 -6.81 -6.62
N VAL A 42 7.63 -5.60 -6.61
CA VAL A 42 7.12 -4.99 -5.37
C VAL A 42 5.83 -5.62 -4.87
N ILE A 43 5.06 -6.29 -5.74
CA ILE A 43 3.87 -7.04 -5.35
C ILE A 43 4.30 -8.28 -4.56
N SER A 44 5.34 -9.00 -4.97
CA SER A 44 5.81 -10.17 -4.21
C SER A 44 6.35 -9.77 -2.84
N ILE A 45 7.14 -8.69 -2.76
CA ILE A 45 7.61 -8.11 -1.48
C ILE A 45 6.43 -7.80 -0.56
N ALA A 46 5.41 -7.12 -1.09
CA ALA A 46 4.22 -6.76 -0.32
C ALA A 46 3.40 -7.98 0.11
N LYS A 47 3.26 -8.99 -0.76
CA LYS A 47 2.59 -10.26 -0.46
C LYS A 47 3.31 -11.02 0.65
N GLU A 48 4.61 -11.25 0.53
CA GLU A 48 5.42 -11.95 1.54
C GLU A 48 5.35 -11.26 2.90
N HIS A 49 5.44 -9.93 2.90
CA HIS A 49 5.28 -9.13 4.11
C HIS A 49 3.90 -9.34 4.74
N LEU A 50 2.82 -9.19 3.97
CA LEU A 50 1.46 -9.38 4.45
C LEU A 50 1.20 -10.82 4.91
N GLN A 51 1.72 -11.84 4.21
CA GLN A 51 1.63 -13.24 4.64
C GLN A 51 2.19 -13.41 6.05
N LYS A 52 3.38 -12.85 6.32
CA LYS A 52 3.99 -12.89 7.65
C LYS A 52 3.11 -12.22 8.71
N TYR A 53 2.57 -11.03 8.43
CA TYR A 53 1.79 -10.28 9.42
C TYR A 53 0.37 -10.84 9.63
N VAL A 54 -0.32 -11.21 8.55
CA VAL A 54 -1.66 -11.81 8.61
C VAL A 54 -1.58 -13.18 9.24
N HIS A 55 -0.65 -14.06 8.84
CA HIS A 55 -0.54 -15.40 9.42
C HIS A 55 -0.25 -15.34 10.93
N ASN A 56 0.58 -14.39 11.38
CA ASN A 56 0.82 -14.19 12.81
C ASN A 56 -0.43 -13.70 13.57
N ALA A 57 -1.32 -12.95 12.93
CA ALA A 57 -2.53 -12.41 13.55
C ALA A 57 -3.75 -13.34 13.42
N PHE A 58 -3.84 -14.09 12.32
CA PHE A 58 -4.95 -14.96 11.91
C PHE A 58 -4.41 -16.19 11.16
N PRO A 59 -3.90 -17.22 11.88
CA PRO A 59 -3.22 -18.35 11.26
C PRO A 59 -4.06 -19.13 10.24
N ASP A 60 -5.37 -19.19 10.46
CA ASP A 60 -6.32 -19.96 9.66
C ASP A 60 -6.93 -19.16 8.49
N VAL A 61 -6.56 -17.89 8.33
CA VAL A 61 -7.13 -17.02 7.29
C VAL A 61 -6.16 -16.88 6.12
N ASP A 62 -6.53 -17.45 4.97
CA ASP A 62 -5.90 -17.08 3.71
C ASP A 62 -6.46 -15.73 3.23
N PHE A 63 -5.85 -14.65 3.70
CA PHE A 63 -6.24 -13.29 3.30
C PHE A 63 -6.22 -13.10 1.78
N PHE A 64 -5.29 -13.73 1.06
CA PHE A 64 -5.15 -13.53 -0.37
C PHE A 64 -6.29 -14.16 -1.17
N SER A 65 -6.95 -15.20 -0.64
CA SER A 65 -8.19 -15.73 -1.21
C SER A 65 -9.33 -14.70 -1.25
N THR A 66 -9.27 -13.68 -0.38
CA THR A 66 -10.30 -12.62 -0.28
C THR A 66 -9.97 -11.37 -1.11
N VAL A 67 -8.75 -11.28 -1.65
CA VAL A 67 -8.29 -10.12 -2.42
C VAL A 67 -8.90 -10.17 -3.81
N LYS A 68 -9.68 -9.13 -4.16
CA LYS A 68 -10.33 -8.99 -5.46
C LYS A 68 -9.48 -8.25 -6.50
N LYS A 69 -8.69 -7.29 -6.03
CA LYS A 69 -7.91 -6.40 -6.89
C LYS A 69 -6.63 -6.00 -6.18
N VAL A 70 -5.52 -6.01 -6.92
CA VAL A 70 -4.26 -5.40 -6.51
C VAL A 70 -4.01 -4.18 -7.39
N GLU A 71 -3.65 -3.07 -6.77
CA GLU A 71 -3.27 -1.83 -7.45
C GLU A 71 -1.89 -1.39 -6.97
N VAL A 72 -1.02 -1.01 -7.91
CA VAL A 72 0.31 -0.48 -7.61
C VAL A 72 0.37 0.96 -8.11
N VAL A 73 0.67 1.88 -7.20
CA VAL A 73 0.78 3.31 -7.49
C VAL A 73 2.13 3.81 -7.00
N GLU A 74 2.77 4.69 -7.77
CA GLU A 74 3.93 5.43 -7.32
C GLU A 74 3.51 6.67 -6.53
N GLY A 75 4.19 6.96 -5.42
CA GLY A 75 3.90 8.16 -4.65
C GLY A 75 4.97 8.53 -3.63
N VAL A 76 4.59 9.43 -2.72
CA VAL A 76 5.38 9.79 -1.54
C VAL A 76 4.69 9.17 -0.32
N CYS A 77 5.41 8.30 0.38
CA CYS A 77 4.91 7.61 1.57
C CYS A 77 5.57 8.14 2.82
N GLU A 78 4.82 8.11 3.91
CA GLU A 78 5.36 8.27 5.26
C GLU A 78 5.88 6.91 5.76
N LYS A 79 7.13 6.89 6.23
CA LYS A 79 7.74 5.75 6.93
C LYS A 79 7.12 5.62 8.32
N ASN A 80 5.87 5.15 8.33
CA ASN A 80 4.99 5.17 9.49
C ASN A 80 5.10 3.91 10.36
N HIS A 81 5.88 2.90 9.93
CA HIS A 81 6.05 1.63 10.65
C HIS A 81 4.69 1.03 11.05
N TYR A 82 3.71 1.08 10.13
CA TYR A 82 2.32 0.71 10.39
C TYR A 82 2.20 -0.67 11.06
N TRP A 83 2.97 -1.64 10.57
CA TRP A 83 2.88 -3.03 10.98
C TRP A 83 3.45 -3.26 12.39
N GLU A 84 4.51 -2.55 12.75
CA GLU A 84 5.10 -2.53 14.09
C GLU A 84 4.27 -1.71 15.09
N ASN A 85 3.44 -0.80 14.57
CA ASN A 85 2.56 0.07 15.34
C ASN A 85 1.09 -0.40 15.36
N PHE A 86 0.76 -1.53 14.73
CA PHE A 86 -0.60 -2.05 14.68
C PHE A 86 -1.12 -2.37 16.09
N GLY A 87 -2.34 -1.90 16.40
CA GLY A 87 -2.94 -2.04 17.73
C GLY A 87 -2.38 -1.12 18.82
N LYS A 88 -1.33 -0.34 18.56
CA LYS A 88 -0.76 0.62 19.53
C LYS A 88 -1.50 1.95 19.51
N GLU A 89 -1.54 2.64 20.66
CA GLU A 89 -2.06 4.01 20.77
C GLU A 89 -1.36 4.97 19.81
N LYS A 90 -2.14 5.77 19.07
CA LYS A 90 -1.65 6.78 18.11
C LYS A 90 -0.60 7.70 18.76
N PHE A 91 0.36 8.16 17.96
CA PHE A 91 1.34 9.14 18.45
C PHE A 91 0.62 10.34 19.06
N CYS A 92 1.04 10.71 20.27
CA CYS A 92 0.35 11.69 21.11
C CYS A 92 1.27 12.84 21.55
N GLY A 93 2.48 12.92 20.98
CA GLY A 93 3.36 14.06 21.16
C GLY A 93 2.79 15.32 20.50
N TRP A 94 3.24 16.48 20.95
CA TRP A 94 2.80 17.78 20.45
C TRP A 94 3.99 18.67 20.14
N SER A 95 3.76 19.77 19.44
CA SER A 95 4.81 20.67 18.98
C SER A 95 4.57 22.10 19.43
N THR A 96 5.64 22.80 19.81
CA THR A 96 5.56 24.23 20.16
C THR A 96 5.39 25.11 18.93
N TYR A 97 5.71 24.56 17.75
CA TYR A 97 5.75 25.29 16.48
C TYR A 97 6.74 26.46 16.48
N ALA A 98 7.81 26.36 17.28
CA ALA A 98 8.91 27.31 17.28
C ALA A 98 9.47 27.53 15.88
N LYS A 99 9.90 28.76 15.59
CA LYS A 99 10.48 29.11 14.29
C LYS A 99 11.81 28.39 14.10
N CYS A 100 12.01 27.82 12.91
CA CYS A 100 13.24 27.11 12.55
C CYS A 100 13.61 27.40 11.09
N LYS A 101 14.87 27.15 10.74
CA LYS A 101 15.37 27.15 9.37
C LYS A 101 15.73 25.74 8.91
N THR A 102 16.25 24.93 9.82
CA THR A 102 16.71 23.56 9.56
C THR A 102 16.24 22.62 10.65
N ASP A 103 16.28 21.32 10.38
CA ASP A 103 15.97 20.29 11.38
C ASP A 103 16.85 20.40 12.63
N ALA A 104 18.07 20.94 12.51
CA ALA A 104 19.00 21.12 13.63
C ALA A 104 18.60 22.24 14.60
N ASP A 105 17.64 23.09 14.21
CA ASP A 105 17.06 24.13 15.07
C ASP A 105 15.94 23.58 15.96
N CYS A 106 15.54 22.32 15.75
CA CYS A 106 14.48 21.65 16.49
C CYS A 106 15.05 20.54 17.36
N GLU A 107 14.46 20.34 18.54
CA GLU A 107 14.84 19.27 19.45
C GLU A 107 13.62 18.59 20.09
N THR A 108 13.82 17.32 20.47
CA THR A 108 12.84 16.61 21.28
C THR A 108 13.04 17.02 22.74
N GLY A 109 12.01 17.64 23.31
CA GLY A 109 11.96 18.11 24.68
C GLY A 109 10.78 17.55 25.48
N GLY A 110 10.47 18.20 26.60
CA GLY A 110 9.58 17.68 27.62
C GLY A 110 10.20 16.54 28.43
N CYS A 111 9.69 16.31 29.63
CA CYS A 111 10.29 15.36 30.57
C CYS A 111 10.30 13.91 30.05
N SER A 112 9.35 13.55 29.19
CA SER A 112 9.18 12.21 28.62
C SER A 112 9.42 12.18 27.11
N GLY A 113 10.03 13.22 26.55
CA GLY A 113 10.30 13.33 25.11
C GLY A 113 9.05 13.56 24.25
N GLN A 114 7.98 14.10 24.83
CA GLN A 114 6.68 14.28 24.17
C GLN A 114 6.58 15.56 23.33
N VAL A 115 7.51 16.51 23.51
CA VAL A 115 7.45 17.82 22.87
C VAL A 115 8.46 17.88 21.72
N CYS A 116 8.04 18.35 20.57
CA CYS A 116 8.95 18.81 19.52
C CYS A 116 9.01 20.33 19.61
N GLU A 117 10.16 20.84 20.01
CA GLU A 117 10.36 22.24 20.35
C GLU A 117 11.54 22.85 19.60
N GLY A 118 11.64 24.18 19.67
CA GLY A 118 12.83 24.89 19.21
C GLY A 118 13.98 24.64 20.19
N LYS A 119 15.19 24.60 19.65
CA LYS A 119 16.39 24.41 20.45
C LYS A 119 16.53 25.49 21.54
N GLY A 120 16.57 25.06 22.80
CA GLY A 120 16.71 25.93 23.96
C GLY A 120 15.39 26.50 24.52
N GLU A 121 14.21 26.06 24.04
CA GLU A 121 12.93 26.44 24.65
C GLU A 121 12.76 25.81 26.05
N GLY A 122 13.19 24.57 26.24
CA GLY A 122 13.20 23.91 27.54
C GLY A 122 11.81 23.73 28.15
N THR A 123 10.81 23.35 27.33
CA THR A 123 9.42 23.19 27.77
C THR A 123 9.33 22.19 28.92
N ILE A 124 8.83 22.67 30.06
CA ILE A 124 8.60 21.85 31.25
C ILE A 124 7.21 21.23 31.15
N THR A 125 7.16 19.90 31.20
CA THR A 125 5.93 19.10 31.23
C THR A 125 5.90 18.23 32.48
N THR A 126 4.77 17.58 32.75
CA THR A 126 4.77 16.43 33.66
C THR A 126 5.65 15.30 33.10
N CYS A 127 6.20 14.49 34.00
CA CYS A 127 7.07 13.33 33.68
C CYS A 127 6.26 12.03 33.57
N GLU A 128 5.08 12.11 32.97
CA GLU A 128 4.24 10.94 32.73
C GLU A 128 4.80 10.13 31.56
N MET A 129 5.18 8.88 31.80
CA MET A 129 5.66 8.00 30.74
C MET A 129 4.47 7.38 30.01
N ARG A 130 4.38 7.62 28.69
CA ARG A 130 3.38 7.01 27.80
C ARG A 130 4.04 6.45 26.55
N ASP A 131 3.65 5.26 26.15
CA ASP A 131 4.20 4.59 24.97
C ASP A 131 3.98 5.38 23.67
N CYS A 132 2.91 6.17 23.60
CA CYS A 132 2.58 6.99 22.45
C CYS A 132 3.56 8.15 22.20
N TYR A 133 4.45 8.48 23.13
CA TYR A 133 5.51 9.48 22.93
C TYR A 133 6.72 8.92 22.17
N ASN A 134 7.00 7.63 22.28
CA ASN A 134 8.15 7.00 21.61
C ASN A 134 7.69 6.11 20.44
N ARG A 135 6.95 6.69 19.49
CA ARG A 135 6.48 5.94 18.32
C ARG A 135 7.54 5.93 17.22
N GLN A 136 7.83 4.73 16.73
CA GLN A 136 8.76 4.54 15.62
C GLN A 136 8.31 5.32 14.38
N GLY A 137 9.26 6.00 13.72
CA GLY A 137 9.04 6.80 12.52
C GLY A 137 8.92 8.30 12.78
N TYR A 138 8.45 8.73 13.95
CA TYR A 138 8.31 10.15 14.27
C TYR A 138 9.67 10.78 14.60
N LYS A 139 9.90 11.97 14.04
CA LYS A 139 11.07 12.81 14.28
C LYS A 139 10.63 14.25 14.45
N CYS A 140 11.29 14.97 15.35
CA CYS A 140 11.13 16.42 15.45
C CYS A 140 11.93 17.07 14.32
N LYS A 141 11.25 17.83 13.45
CA LYS A 141 11.80 18.36 12.20
C LYS A 141 11.35 19.79 11.96
N CYS A 142 12.07 20.52 11.13
CA CYS A 142 11.65 21.83 10.66
C CYS A 142 10.80 21.71 9.40
N ILE A 143 9.50 21.96 9.53
CA ILE A 143 8.52 21.87 8.43
C ILE A 143 7.82 23.20 8.31
N ASP A 144 7.84 23.78 7.11
CA ASP A 144 7.23 25.09 6.82
C ASP A 144 7.68 26.18 7.81
N GLY A 145 8.96 26.16 8.17
CA GLY A 145 9.60 27.11 9.10
C GLY A 145 9.22 26.92 10.57
N LYS A 146 8.61 25.78 10.93
CA LYS A 146 8.17 25.47 12.30
C LYS A 146 8.64 24.08 12.76
N CYS A 147 9.07 23.98 14.01
CA CYS A 147 9.41 22.69 14.63
C CYS A 147 8.13 21.88 14.85
N GLN A 148 8.08 20.71 14.22
CA GLN A 148 6.91 19.83 14.19
C GLN A 148 7.32 18.36 14.24
N TRP A 149 6.51 17.55 14.92
CA TRP A 149 6.58 16.10 14.79
C TRP A 149 6.15 15.68 13.39
N SER A 150 6.98 14.90 12.70
CA SER A 150 6.65 14.35 11.39
C SER A 150 7.25 12.97 11.20
N LEU A 151 6.56 12.20 10.37
CA LEU A 151 7.11 11.01 9.77
C LEU A 151 8.06 11.37 8.64
N LEU A 152 9.07 10.54 8.40
CA LEU A 152 9.94 10.68 7.24
C LEU A 152 9.16 10.37 5.97
N LYS A 153 9.22 11.27 4.99
CA LYS A 153 8.59 11.13 3.68
C LYS A 153 9.63 10.75 2.64
N GLN A 154 9.32 9.76 1.81
CA GLN A 154 10.21 9.27 0.75
C GLN A 154 9.41 8.70 -0.43
N GLN A 155 10.03 8.60 -1.60
CA GLN A 155 9.40 7.97 -2.76
C GLN A 155 9.18 6.48 -2.51
N CYS A 156 8.00 5.98 -2.86
CA CYS A 156 7.58 4.62 -2.58
C CYS A 156 6.69 4.05 -3.69
N TRP A 157 6.54 2.74 -3.66
CA TRP A 157 5.42 2.03 -4.25
C TRP A 157 4.34 1.81 -3.18
N ILE A 158 3.09 2.11 -3.54
CA ILE A 158 1.89 1.87 -2.73
C ILE A 158 1.16 0.70 -3.36
N ILE A 159 1.20 -0.46 -2.70
CA ILE A 159 0.53 -1.69 -3.17
C ILE A 159 -0.75 -1.85 -2.36
N LYS A 160 -1.91 -1.66 -2.99
CA LYS A 160 -3.23 -1.80 -2.36
C LYS A 160 -3.84 -3.15 -2.69
N PHE A 161 -4.20 -3.91 -1.66
CA PHE A 161 -4.92 -5.18 -1.73
C PHE A 161 -6.37 -4.93 -1.31
N TYR A 162 -7.29 -4.88 -2.28
CA TYR A 162 -8.70 -4.63 -2.03
C TYR A 162 -9.43 -5.92 -1.67
N TYR A 163 -10.22 -5.90 -0.60
CA TYR A 163 -11.01 -7.04 -0.08
C TYR A 163 -12.46 -6.60 0.23
N HIS A 164 -13.38 -7.57 0.35
CA HIS A 164 -14.83 -7.30 0.28
C HIS A 164 -15.54 -7.17 1.63
N LEU A 165 -15.02 -7.72 2.73
CA LEU A 165 -15.75 -7.76 4.00
C LEU A 165 -14.87 -7.43 5.21
N PRO A 166 -15.04 -6.24 5.82
CA PRO A 166 -15.71 -5.06 5.25
C PRO A 166 -15.01 -4.60 3.96
N GLU A 167 -15.69 -3.87 3.08
CA GLU A 167 -15.04 -3.35 1.87
C GLU A 167 -13.89 -2.41 2.27
N GLY A 168 -12.74 -2.60 1.63
CA GLY A 168 -11.56 -1.86 2.03
C GLY A 168 -10.32 -2.30 1.30
N TYR A 169 -9.20 -1.77 1.76
CA TYR A 169 -7.90 -2.21 1.30
C TYR A 169 -6.86 -2.17 2.42
N LEU A 170 -5.91 -3.09 2.32
CA LEU A 170 -4.61 -2.98 2.99
C LEU A 170 -3.62 -2.43 1.99
N ALA A 171 -2.92 -1.37 2.34
CA ALA A 171 -1.82 -0.84 1.54
C ALA A 171 -0.49 -1.13 2.22
N VAL A 172 0.48 -1.61 1.44
CA VAL A 172 1.87 -1.77 1.84
C VAL A 172 2.69 -0.70 1.14
N TYR A 173 3.56 -0.01 1.88
CA TYR A 173 4.46 1.00 1.36
C TYR A 173 5.86 0.40 1.24
N VAL A 174 6.38 0.32 0.02
CA VAL A 174 7.71 -0.20 -0.29
C VAL A 174 8.58 0.95 -0.77
N ASP A 175 9.72 1.18 -0.11
CA ASP A 175 10.67 2.21 -0.52
C ASP A 175 11.25 1.92 -1.91
N LYS A 176 11.30 2.92 -2.80
CA LYS A 176 11.79 2.71 -4.17
C LYS A 176 13.28 2.43 -4.25
N ASN A 177 14.06 2.92 -3.29
CA ASN A 177 15.51 2.85 -3.34
C ASN A 177 16.04 1.55 -2.74
N THR A 178 15.40 1.07 -1.68
CA THR A 178 15.87 -0.06 -0.87
C THR A 178 15.00 -1.29 -0.98
N ASN A 179 13.82 -1.21 -1.60
CA ASN A 179 12.82 -2.28 -1.67
C ASN A 179 12.34 -2.77 -0.29
N ASN A 180 12.62 -2.02 0.77
CA ASN A 180 12.16 -2.34 2.12
C ASN A 180 10.72 -1.88 2.33
N VAL A 181 9.94 -2.66 3.07
CA VAL A 181 8.64 -2.20 3.58
C VAL A 181 8.88 -1.13 4.65
N ILE A 182 8.32 0.06 4.45
CA ILE A 182 8.49 1.22 5.33
C ILE A 182 7.21 1.59 6.08
N GLY A 183 6.10 0.97 5.73
CA GLY A 183 4.81 1.31 6.30
C GLY A 183 3.63 0.69 5.59
N GLY A 184 2.47 1.25 5.87
CA GLY A 184 1.21 0.84 5.27
C GLY A 184 0.03 1.63 5.80
N THR A 185 -1.16 1.25 5.35
CA THR A 185 -2.42 1.72 5.93
C THR A 185 -3.49 0.64 5.77
N GLN A 186 -4.54 0.74 6.58
CA GLN A 186 -5.76 -0.02 6.38
C GLN A 186 -6.93 0.94 6.27
N THR A 187 -7.75 0.74 5.26
CA THR A 187 -9.06 1.37 5.15
C THR A 187 -10.13 0.31 5.31
N ARG A 188 -11.14 0.60 6.15
CA ARG A 188 -12.38 -0.17 6.27
C ARG A 188 -13.51 0.83 6.01
N GLN A 189 -14.35 0.55 5.02
CA GLN A 189 -15.57 1.31 4.74
C GLN A 189 -16.77 0.61 5.37
#